data_AF-A0A524D571-F1
#
_entry.id   AF-A0A524D571-F1
#
_cell.length_a   1.000
_cell.length_b   1.000
_cell.length_c   1.000
_cell.angle_alpha   90.00
_cell.angle_beta   90.00
_cell.angle_gamma   90.00
#
_symmetry.space_group_name_H-M   'P 1'
#
loop_
_entity.id
_entity.type
_entity.pdbx_description
1 polymer ?
#
loop_
_entity_poly.entity_id
_entity_poly.type
_entity_poly.pdbx_seq_one_letter_code
_entity_poly.pdbx_strand_id
1 'polypeptide(L)'
;MRKLGVKKCFLAAILVLIITLSPFMFITDTISAFISFVCLGIGLSGALIVRDVAISVIIDQDEIKNGIRREAGFYGINGFMVKLTNVAVIICIALVFYGTDMLIFDPGSISAENVLGLRSLMFIFPAIFLILGLISMFFFPITKEKYEELTDEARKLHQQKREKLLGLS
;
A
#
# COMPACT_ATOMS: atom_id res chain seq x y z
N MET A 1 -8.18 12.33 7.16
CA MET A 1 -9.33 11.89 6.33
C MET A 1 -10.51 12.85 6.39
N ARG A 2 -10.95 13.32 7.57
CA ARG A 2 -12.04 14.30 7.74
C ARG A 2 -12.03 15.52 6.81
N LYS A 3 -10.85 16.03 6.43
CA LYS A 3 -10.74 17.20 5.53
C LYS A 3 -10.60 16.83 4.05
N LEU A 4 -9.82 15.82 3.72
CA LEU A 4 -9.36 15.52 2.35
C LEU A 4 -10.10 14.33 1.68
N GLY A 5 -10.78 13.48 2.44
CA GLY A 5 -11.36 12.22 1.95
C GLY A 5 -10.31 11.11 1.75
N VAL A 6 -10.78 9.86 1.74
CA VAL A 6 -9.92 8.66 1.67
C VAL A 6 -9.07 8.65 0.40
N LYS A 7 -9.68 8.94 -0.76
CA LYS A 7 -9.00 8.97 -2.06
C LYS A 7 -7.79 9.90 -2.09
N LYS A 8 -7.96 11.17 -1.68
CA LYS A 8 -6.86 12.15 -1.70
C LYS A 8 -5.77 11.80 -0.69
N CYS A 9 -6.14 11.29 0.48
CA CYS A 9 -5.17 10.81 1.47
C CYS A 9 -4.34 9.65 0.93
N PHE A 10 -4.97 8.70 0.24
CA PHE A 10 -4.28 7.56 -0.36
C PHE A 10 -3.32 7.97 -1.48
N LEU A 11 -3.78 8.85 -2.39
CA LEU A 11 -2.94 9.40 -3.45
C LEU A 11 -1.72 10.15 -2.88
N ALA A 12 -1.94 11.02 -1.88
CA ALA A 12 -0.85 11.74 -1.22
C ALA A 12 0.12 10.79 -0.52
N ALA A 13 -0.37 9.75 0.17
CA ALA A 13 0.49 8.78 0.83
C ALA A 13 1.36 7.99 -0.16
N ILE A 14 0.81 7.57 -1.30
CA ILE A 14 1.59 6.92 -2.36
C ILE A 14 2.65 7.87 -2.92
N LEU A 15 2.29 9.12 -3.22
CA LEU A 15 3.24 10.11 -3.74
C LEU A 15 4.39 10.36 -2.75
N VAL A 16 4.07 10.55 -1.47
CA VAL A 16 5.08 10.70 -0.42
C VAL A 16 5.94 9.44 -0.35
N LEU A 17 5.36 8.24 -0.42
CA LEU A 17 6.12 6.99 -0.39
C LEU A 17 7.12 6.89 -1.57
N ILE A 18 6.68 7.21 -2.79
CA ILE A 18 7.56 7.25 -3.98
C ILE A 18 8.71 8.24 -3.77
N ILE A 19 8.42 9.45 -3.29
CA ILE A 19 9.43 10.47 -3.02
C ILE A 19 10.41 9.98 -1.96
N THR A 20 9.92 9.38 -0.87
CA THR A 20 10.78 8.87 0.21
C THR A 20 11.58 7.62 -0.15
N LEU A 21 11.17 6.88 -1.20
CA LEU A 21 11.94 5.77 -1.76
C LEU A 21 13.03 6.23 -2.73
N SER A 22 12.87 7.39 -3.37
CA SER A 22 13.83 7.90 -4.37
C SER A 22 15.29 8.02 -3.87
N PRO A 23 15.61 8.32 -2.58
CA PRO A 23 16.98 8.36 -2.09
C PRO A 23 17.75 7.04 -2.23
N PHE A 24 17.06 5.89 -2.29
CA PHE A 24 17.69 4.59 -2.44
C PHE A 24 18.49 4.45 -3.74
N MET A 25 18.21 5.26 -4.77
CA MET A 25 18.99 5.31 -6.00
C MET A 25 20.38 5.92 -5.83
N PHE A 26 20.61 6.65 -4.74
CA PHE A 26 21.79 7.49 -4.54
C PHE A 26 22.62 7.07 -3.31
N ILE A 27 22.38 5.87 -2.77
CA ILE A 27 23.12 5.36 -1.60
C ILE A 27 24.58 5.09 -1.98
N THR A 28 25.50 5.86 -1.39
CA THR A 28 26.96 5.76 -1.60
C THR A 28 27.71 5.23 -0.40
N ASP A 29 27.17 5.45 0.80
CA ASP A 29 27.82 5.16 2.08
C ASP A 29 26.76 4.84 3.15
N THR A 30 27.23 4.34 4.29
CA THR A 30 26.36 3.92 5.39
C THR A 30 25.47 5.04 5.94
N ILE A 31 25.95 6.29 5.98
CA ILE A 31 25.17 7.42 6.49
C ILE A 31 24.04 7.74 5.51
N SER A 32 24.33 7.78 4.20
CA SER A 32 23.30 7.95 3.16
C SER A 32 22.23 6.85 3.20
N ALA A 33 22.62 5.61 3.53
CA ALA A 33 21.69 4.50 3.71
C ALA A 33 20.76 4.74 4.92
N PHE A 34 21.31 5.10 6.08
CA PHE A 34 20.51 5.42 7.27
C PHE A 34 19.50 6.56 7.01
N ILE A 35 19.94 7.63 6.35
CA ILE A 35 19.05 8.75 5.97
C ILE A 35 17.92 8.24 5.07
N SER A 36 18.24 7.39 4.09
CA SER A 36 17.24 6.79 3.18
C SER A 36 16.21 5.93 3.92
N PHE A 37 16.64 5.14 4.91
CA PHE A 37 15.73 4.35 5.76
C PHE A 37 14.84 5.22 6.65
N VAL A 38 15.37 6.31 7.20
CA VAL A 38 14.56 7.27 7.97
C VAL A 38 13.48 7.90 7.08
N CYS A 39 13.86 8.35 5.88
CA CYS A 39 12.93 8.87 4.88
C CYS A 39 11.83 7.85 4.55
N LEU A 40 12.21 6.59 4.28
CA LEU A 40 11.27 5.52 4.01
C LEU A 40 10.27 5.32 5.16
N GLY A 41 10.73 5.36 6.41
CA GLY A 41 9.84 5.24 7.57
C GLY A 41 8.72 6.28 7.59
N ILE A 42 9.03 7.51 7.20
CA ILE A 42 8.04 8.60 7.10
C ILE A 42 6.97 8.25 6.05
N GLY A 43 7.39 7.88 4.84
CA GLY A 43 6.45 7.55 3.75
C GLY A 43 5.64 6.28 4.01
N LEU A 44 6.28 5.26 4.57
CA LEU A 44 5.66 3.96 4.84
C LEU A 44 4.57 4.06 5.91
N SER A 45 4.77 4.89 6.93
CA SER A 45 3.79 5.06 8.02
C SER A 45 2.42 5.52 7.51
N GLY A 46 2.39 6.48 6.59
CA GLY A 46 1.17 6.98 5.98
C GLY A 46 0.51 5.94 5.07
N ALA A 47 1.31 5.24 4.26
CA ALA A 47 0.83 4.25 3.30
C ALA A 47 0.12 3.06 3.96
N LEU A 48 0.62 2.59 5.11
CA LEU A 48 0.00 1.50 5.86
C LEU A 48 -1.38 1.88 6.38
N ILE A 49 -1.50 3.06 7.01
CA ILE A 49 -2.76 3.53 7.60
C ILE A 49 -3.84 3.74 6.54
N VAL A 50 -3.51 4.40 5.42
CA VAL A 50 -4.52 4.70 4.39
C VAL A 50 -5.04 3.44 3.70
N ARG A 51 -4.24 2.38 3.61
CA ARG A 51 -4.65 1.10 3.04
C ARG A 51 -5.70 0.42 3.89
N ASP A 52 -5.45 0.29 5.19
CA ASP A 52 -6.38 -0.39 6.09
C ASP A 52 -7.70 0.36 6.17
N VAL A 53 -7.66 1.69 6.14
CA VAL A 53 -8.88 2.49 6.12
C VAL A 53 -9.64 2.35 4.80
N ALA A 54 -8.96 2.30 3.65
CA ALA A 54 -9.64 2.09 2.36
C ALA A 54 -10.38 0.74 2.33
N ILE A 55 -9.76 -0.33 2.85
CA ILE A 55 -10.39 -1.65 2.96
C ILE A 55 -11.59 -1.59 3.92
N SER A 56 -11.44 -0.95 5.08
CA SER A 56 -12.53 -0.79 6.06
C SER A 56 -13.76 -0.12 5.44
N VAL A 57 -13.57 0.92 4.62
CA VAL A 57 -14.68 1.64 3.98
C VAL A 57 -15.44 0.78 2.98
N ILE A 58 -14.72 -0.06 2.23
CA ILE A 58 -15.33 -1.02 1.31
C ILE A 58 -16.15 -2.05 2.11
N ILE A 59 -15.61 -2.52 3.23
CA ILE A 59 -16.31 -3.46 4.13
C ILE A 59 -17.57 -2.82 4.71
N ASP A 60 -17.49 -1.58 5.18
CA ASP A 60 -18.65 -0.86 5.73
C ASP A 60 -19.72 -0.65 4.64
N GLN A 61 -19.32 -0.30 3.41
CA GLN A 61 -20.24 -0.19 2.28
C GLN A 61 -20.92 -1.53 1.95
N ASP A 62 -20.17 -2.63 1.96
CA ASP A 62 -20.72 -3.97 1.74
C ASP A 62 -21.67 -4.38 2.87
N GLU A 63 -21.34 -4.06 4.12
CA GLU A 63 -22.20 -4.33 5.27
C GLU A 63 -23.51 -3.54 5.20
N ILE A 64 -23.47 -2.25 4.85
CA ILE A 64 -24.67 -1.43 4.69
C ILE A 64 -25.59 -2.02 3.61
N LYS A 65 -25.00 -2.49 2.50
CA LYS A 65 -25.77 -3.05 1.38
C LYS A 65 -26.37 -4.43 1.69
N ASN A 66 -25.64 -5.29 2.40
CA ASN A 66 -26.02 -6.69 2.59
C ASN A 66 -26.49 -7.03 4.01
N GLY A 67 -26.38 -6.10 4.97
CA GLY A 67 -26.69 -6.28 6.39
C GLY A 67 -25.70 -7.13 7.19
N ILE A 68 -24.77 -7.80 6.50
CA ILE A 68 -23.81 -8.76 7.07
C ILE A 68 -22.39 -8.21 6.91
N ARG A 69 -21.63 -8.19 8.00
CA ARG A 69 -20.23 -7.77 7.99
C ARG A 69 -19.33 -8.90 7.48
N ARG A 70 -18.63 -8.70 6.36
CA ARG A 70 -17.84 -9.72 5.65
C ARG A 70 -16.32 -9.52 5.72
N GLU A 71 -15.80 -9.07 6.87
CA GLU A 71 -14.37 -8.77 7.04
C GLU A 71 -13.44 -9.91 6.60
N ALA A 72 -13.73 -11.14 7.03
CA ALA A 72 -12.90 -12.31 6.71
C ALA A 72 -12.75 -12.55 5.20
N GLY A 73 -13.79 -12.27 4.41
CA GLY A 73 -13.74 -12.41 2.96
C GLY A 73 -12.81 -11.38 2.31
N PHE A 74 -12.94 -10.11 2.68
CA PHE A 74 -12.09 -9.03 2.17
C PHE A 74 -10.63 -9.21 2.57
N TYR A 75 -10.36 -9.54 3.84
CA TYR A 75 -9.00 -9.82 4.30
C TYR A 75 -8.44 -11.11 3.71
N GLY A 76 -9.28 -12.11 3.39
CA GLY A 76 -8.88 -13.31 2.65
C GLY A 76 -8.38 -13.00 1.24
N ILE A 77 -9.11 -12.16 0.49
CA ILE A 77 -8.68 -11.68 -0.84
C ILE A 77 -7.37 -10.88 -0.72
N ASN A 78 -7.27 -10.01 0.28
CA ASN A 78 -6.06 -9.24 0.53
C ASN A 78 -4.85 -10.16 0.83
N GLY A 79 -5.04 -11.21 1.62
CA GLY A 79 -4.01 -12.21 1.89
C GLY A 79 -3.58 -12.97 0.63
N PHE A 80 -4.52 -13.30 -0.25
CA PHE A 80 -4.21 -13.87 -1.57
C PHE A 80 -3.40 -12.91 -2.44
N MET A 81 -3.75 -11.61 -2.47
CA MET A 81 -3.00 -10.59 -3.20
C MET A 81 -1.56 -10.45 -2.70
N VAL A 82 -1.33 -10.52 -1.39
CA VAL A 82 0.03 -10.50 -0.82
C VAL A 82 0.88 -11.67 -1.34
N LYS A 83 0.29 -12.85 -1.54
CA LYS A 83 1.01 -13.99 -2.14
C LYS A 83 1.42 -13.71 -3.59
N LEU A 84 0.54 -13.09 -4.38
CA LEU A 84 0.87 -12.67 -5.75
C LEU A 84 1.97 -11.60 -5.76
N THR A 85 1.99 -10.69 -4.79
CA THR A 85 3.08 -9.73 -4.62
C THR A 85 4.42 -10.45 -4.40
N ASN A 86 4.47 -11.50 -3.58
CA ASN A 86 5.71 -12.26 -3.38
C ASN A 86 6.22 -12.90 -4.67
N VAL A 87 5.33 -13.42 -5.52
CA VAL A 87 5.70 -13.95 -6.85
C VAL A 87 6.29 -12.84 -7.72
N ALA A 88 5.65 -11.66 -7.76
CA ALA A 88 6.15 -10.52 -8.51
C ALA A 88 7.54 -10.06 -8.02
N VAL A 89 7.77 -10.05 -6.70
CA VAL A 89 9.09 -9.73 -6.11
C VAL A 89 10.15 -10.71 -6.58
N ILE A 90 9.88 -12.01 -6.53
CA ILE A 90 10.83 -13.04 -6.99
C ILE A 90 11.16 -12.86 -8.48
N ILE A 91 10.16 -12.55 -9.30
CA ILE A 91 10.36 -12.27 -10.73
C ILE A 91 11.26 -11.04 -10.92
N CYS A 92 11.02 -9.94 -10.19
CA CYS A 92 11.85 -8.74 -10.29
C CYS A 92 13.31 -9.02 -9.91
N ILE A 93 13.52 -9.77 -8.81
CA ILE A 93 14.86 -10.19 -8.37
C ILE A 93 15.53 -11.03 -9.46
N ALA A 94 14.83 -12.04 -10.00
CA ALA A 94 15.35 -12.87 -11.07
C ALA A 94 15.75 -12.04 -12.29
N LEU A 95 14.89 -11.14 -12.77
CA LEU A 95 15.17 -10.26 -13.91
C LEU A 95 16.47 -9.46 -13.71
N VAL A 96 16.66 -8.88 -12.52
CA VAL A 96 17.88 -8.13 -12.22
C VAL A 96 19.10 -9.03 -12.17
N PHE A 97 19.00 -10.20 -11.53
CA PHE A 97 20.15 -11.09 -11.33
C PHE A 97 20.60 -11.74 -12.65
N TYR A 98 19.65 -12.12 -13.51
CA TYR A 98 19.96 -12.58 -14.87
C TYR A 98 20.50 -11.44 -15.75
N GLY A 99 19.98 -10.22 -15.60
CA GLY A 99 20.39 -9.08 -16.43
C GLY A 99 21.70 -8.41 -16.01
N THR A 100 22.28 -8.80 -14.88
CA THR A 100 23.53 -8.23 -14.32
C THR A 100 24.56 -9.30 -13.96
N ASP A 101 24.41 -10.52 -14.50
CA ASP A 101 25.30 -11.67 -14.24
C ASP A 101 25.55 -11.96 -12.75
N MET A 102 24.57 -11.67 -11.89
CA MET A 102 24.66 -11.80 -10.43
C MET A 102 24.13 -13.14 -9.89
N LEU A 103 23.94 -14.14 -10.76
CA LEU A 103 23.52 -15.49 -10.36
C LEU A 103 24.56 -16.20 -9.48
N ILE A 104 25.83 -15.88 -9.67
CA ILE A 104 26.95 -16.35 -8.86
C ILE A 104 27.63 -15.12 -8.29
N PHE A 105 27.57 -14.97 -6.96
CA PHE A 105 28.20 -13.83 -6.30
C PHE A 105 29.72 -14.00 -6.26
N ASP A 106 30.43 -13.07 -6.87
CA ASP A 106 31.88 -12.93 -6.75
C ASP A 106 32.21 -11.49 -6.27
N PRO A 107 32.74 -11.34 -5.04
CA PRO A 107 33.07 -10.02 -4.49
C PRO A 107 34.10 -9.25 -5.32
N GLY A 108 34.94 -9.94 -6.10
CA GLY A 108 35.97 -9.33 -6.93
C GLY A 108 35.46 -8.72 -8.23
N SER A 109 34.20 -8.99 -8.62
CA SER A 109 33.64 -8.64 -9.93
C SER A 109 32.41 -7.71 -9.85
N ILE A 110 32.21 -7.02 -8.72
CA ILE A 110 31.10 -6.07 -8.59
C ILE A 110 31.26 -4.92 -9.59
N SER A 111 30.40 -4.91 -10.61
CA SER A 111 30.34 -3.87 -11.62
C SER A 111 29.41 -2.72 -11.22
N ALA A 112 29.48 -1.60 -11.94
CA ALA A 112 28.52 -0.50 -11.80
C ALA A 112 27.08 -0.94 -12.15
N GLU A 113 26.93 -1.88 -13.09
CA GLU A 113 25.64 -2.46 -13.49
C GLU A 113 25.02 -3.26 -12.35
N ASN A 114 25.84 -3.98 -11.58
CA ASN A 114 25.38 -4.74 -10.42
C ASN A 114 24.79 -3.80 -9.36
N VAL A 115 25.49 -2.73 -9.04
CA VAL A 115 25.03 -1.72 -8.09
C VAL A 115 23.73 -1.07 -8.56
N LEU A 116 23.64 -0.71 -9.85
CA LEU A 116 22.44 -0.14 -10.44
C LEU A 116 21.26 -1.13 -10.41
N GLY A 117 21.52 -2.40 -10.72
CA GLY A 117 20.55 -3.48 -10.64
C GLY A 117 19.95 -3.61 -9.24
N LEU A 118 20.78 -3.67 -8.20
CA LEU A 118 20.30 -3.73 -6.82
C LEU A 118 19.50 -2.48 -6.43
N ARG A 119 19.98 -1.28 -6.80
CA ARG A 119 19.24 -0.02 -6.55
C ARG A 119 17.88 0.00 -7.26
N SER A 120 17.79 -0.60 -8.45
CA SER A 120 16.53 -0.70 -9.19
C SER A 120 15.48 -1.53 -8.44
N LEU A 121 15.89 -2.60 -7.75
CA LEU A 121 15.00 -3.41 -6.90
C LEU A 121 14.48 -2.62 -5.70
N MET A 122 15.25 -1.66 -5.21
CA MET A 122 14.89 -0.84 -4.04
C MET A 122 13.96 0.33 -4.40
N PHE A 123 14.08 0.90 -5.59
CA PHE A 123 13.29 2.06 -6.01
C PHE A 123 12.46 1.84 -7.27
N ILE A 124 13.10 1.51 -8.41
CA ILE A 124 12.44 1.53 -9.73
C ILE A 124 11.27 0.55 -9.77
N PHE A 125 11.48 -0.72 -9.39
CA PHE A 125 10.42 -1.71 -9.40
C PHE A 125 9.28 -1.35 -8.42
N PRO A 126 9.55 -1.05 -7.12
CA PRO A 126 8.51 -0.57 -6.22
C PRO A 126 7.76 0.67 -6.73
N ALA A 127 8.46 1.65 -7.30
CA ALA A 127 7.86 2.87 -7.83
C ALA A 127 6.89 2.58 -8.98
N ILE A 128 7.23 1.65 -9.89
CA ILE A 128 6.33 1.21 -10.97
C ILE A 128 5.03 0.65 -10.39
N PHE A 129 5.11 -0.26 -9.41
CA PHE A 129 3.90 -0.83 -8.78
C PHE A 129 3.11 0.23 -7.99
N LEU A 130 3.78 1.18 -7.35
CA LEU A 130 3.12 2.30 -6.66
C LEU A 130 2.42 3.24 -7.65
N ILE A 131 3.00 3.51 -8.82
CA ILE A 131 2.38 4.29 -9.89
C ILE A 131 1.15 3.56 -10.43
N LEU A 132 1.21 2.24 -10.63
CA LEU A 132 0.03 1.44 -11.00
C LEU A 132 -1.06 1.55 -9.94
N GLY A 133 -0.71 1.45 -8.65
CA GLY A 133 -1.63 1.66 -7.54
C GLY A 133 -2.25 3.06 -7.52
N LEU A 134 -1.46 4.09 -7.87
CA LEU A 134 -1.92 5.47 -7.99
C LEU A 134 -2.94 5.61 -9.13
N ILE A 135 -2.67 5.00 -10.28
CA ILE A 135 -3.60 4.93 -11.42
C ILE A 135 -4.89 4.21 -11.02
N SER A 136 -4.79 3.05 -10.36
CA SER A 136 -5.97 2.32 -9.87
C SER A 136 -6.80 3.15 -8.89
N MET A 137 -6.16 3.92 -8.01
CA MET A 137 -6.86 4.78 -7.05
C MET A 137 -7.61 5.95 -7.72
N PHE A 138 -7.21 6.37 -8.93
CA PHE A 138 -8.00 7.35 -9.68
C PHE A 138 -9.39 6.82 -10.05
N PHE A 139 -9.55 5.52 -10.25
CA PHE A 139 -10.84 4.87 -10.50
C PHE A 139 -11.60 4.50 -9.22
N PHE A 140 -11.04 4.81 -8.04
CA PHE A 140 -11.72 4.53 -6.78
C PHE A 140 -13.02 5.34 -6.67
N PRO A 141 -14.19 4.67 -6.53
CA PRO A 141 -15.50 5.31 -6.68
C PRO A 141 -15.97 6.08 -5.43
N ILE A 142 -15.32 5.90 -4.29
CA ILE A 142 -15.77 6.49 -3.03
C ILE A 142 -15.17 7.89 -2.88
N THR A 143 -16.02 8.90 -3.07
CA THR A 143 -15.69 10.31 -2.84
C THR A 143 -15.65 10.62 -1.35
N LYS A 144 -15.27 11.86 -1.01
CA LYS A 144 -15.26 12.30 0.38
C LYS A 144 -16.67 12.32 0.96
N GLU A 145 -17.62 12.85 0.19
CA GLU A 145 -19.03 12.98 0.55
C GLU A 145 -19.62 11.59 0.76
N LYS A 146 -19.35 10.65 -0.17
CA LYS A 146 -19.77 9.26 -0.02
C LYS A 146 -19.16 8.59 1.21
N TYR A 147 -17.90 8.87 1.53
CA TYR A 147 -17.26 8.35 2.74
C TYR A 147 -17.93 8.86 4.02
N GLU A 148 -18.29 10.15 4.08
CA GLU A 148 -19.01 10.74 5.22
C GLU A 148 -20.40 10.11 5.38
N GLU A 149 -21.16 9.97 4.28
CA GLU A 149 -22.44 9.26 4.26
C GLU A 149 -22.33 7.83 4.79
N LEU A 150 -21.39 7.05 4.25
CA LEU A 150 -21.18 5.65 4.66
C LEU A 150 -20.81 5.54 6.14
N THR A 151 -20.02 6.47 6.65
CA THR A 151 -19.62 6.50 8.06
C THR A 151 -20.83 6.73 8.98
N ASP A 152 -21.72 7.65 8.59
CA ASP A 152 -22.93 7.95 9.35
C ASP A 152 -23.97 6.82 9.27
N GLU A 153 -24.15 6.22 8.09
CA GLU A 153 -25.01 5.05 7.88
C GLU A 153 -24.53 3.84 8.69
N ALA A 154 -23.23 3.54 8.66
CA ALA A 154 -22.65 2.45 9.45
C ALA A 154 -22.87 2.68 10.96
N ARG A 155 -22.72 3.93 11.44
CA ARG A 155 -22.97 4.26 12.85
C ARG A 155 -24.43 4.02 13.24
N LYS A 156 -25.39 4.45 12.41
CA LYS A 156 -26.83 4.22 12.64
C LYS A 156 -27.15 2.71 12.66
N LEU A 157 -26.61 1.96 11.71
CA LEU A 157 -26.80 0.51 11.63
C LEU A 157 -26.28 -0.19 12.89
N HIS A 158 -25.08 0.17 13.36
CA HIS A 158 -24.51 -0.39 14.58
C HIS A 158 -25.31 -0.02 15.83
N GLN A 159 -25.84 1.20 15.91
CA GLN A 159 -26.71 1.63 17.00
C GLN A 159 -28.01 0.82 17.02
N GLN A 160 -28.68 0.66 15.88
CA GLN A 160 -29.90 -0.14 15.77
C GLN A 160 -29.67 -1.61 16.14
N LYS A 161 -28.57 -2.22 15.66
CA LYS A 161 -28.18 -3.58 16.04
C LYS A 161 -27.98 -3.69 17.56
N ARG A 162 -27.34 -2.69 18.18
CA ARG A 162 -27.13 -2.65 19.64
C ARG A 162 -28.43 -2.49 20.43
N GLU A 163 -29.33 -1.62 20.01
CA GLU A 163 -30.64 -1.41 20.66
C GLU A 163 -31.50 -2.68 20.61
N LYS A 164 -31.52 -3.37 19.46
CA LYS A 164 -32.19 -4.68 19.33
C LYS A 164 -31.62 -5.75 20.25
N LEU A 165 -30.29 -5.80 20.39
CA LEU A 165 -29.63 -6.75 21.30
C LEU A 165 -29.94 -6.45 22.78
N LEU A 166 -30.18 -5.19 23.12
CA LEU A 166 -30.53 -4.76 24.48
C LEU A 166 -32.04 -4.78 24.77
N GLY A 167 -32.87 -5.11 23.78
CA GLY A 167 -34.33 -5.14 23.92
C GLY A 167 -34.97 -3.76 24.11
N LEU A 168 -34.33 -2.69 23.63
CA LEU A 168 -34.78 -1.30 23.77
C LEU A 168 -35.66 -0.81 22.61
N SER A 169 -36.07 -1.72 21.70
CA SER A 169 -36.87 -1.43 20.49
C SER A 169 -38.06 -2.37 20.36
#